data_AF-A0AB34JZT1-F1
#
_entry.id   AF-A0AB34JZT1-F1
#
_cell.length_a   1.000
_cell.length_b   1.000
_cell.length_c   1.000
_cell.angle_alpha   90.00
_cell.angle_beta   90.00
_cell.angle_gamma   90.00
#
_symmetry.space_group_name_H-M   'P 1'
#
loop_
_entity.id
_entity.type
_entity.pdbx_description
1 polymer ?
#
loop_
_entity_poly.entity_id
_entity_poly.type
_entity_poly.pdbx_seq_one_letter_code
_entity_poly.pdbx_strand_id
1 'polypeptide(L)'
;MGWEWRVFFRPLDAGSLVHPALHGGQPEQRTDVYLPHNHEIGLKLRGDAADVELKVLKERDSNGWEKWKKSRFSGMEECEAAIQALGEEQRRKLDLPAPTVSVGKRRLQAFVHEALVEQTELQLSLGGQSQAWRTVAVEGKRKQCALILQHVMSACREQAVEGELLCGGYPMFVIHAARQTSGAGGKSPADENGACAVSTPGDS
;
A
#
# COMPACT_ATOMS: atom_id res chain seq x y z
N MET A 1 -3.20 17.25 4.60
CA MET A 1 -2.71 15.89 4.28
C MET A 1 -3.37 14.92 5.24
N GLY A 2 -4.20 14.01 4.73
CA GLY A 2 -4.90 13.01 5.54
C GLY A 2 -3.97 11.91 6.04
N TRP A 3 -4.40 11.22 7.10
CA TRP A 3 -3.84 9.95 7.51
C TRP A 3 -4.45 8.85 6.65
N GLU A 4 -3.64 7.91 6.21
CA GLU A 4 -4.04 6.72 5.45
C GLU A 4 -3.64 5.48 6.25
N TRP A 5 -4.59 4.58 6.48
CA TRP A 5 -4.29 3.20 6.88
C TRP A 5 -4.44 2.33 5.65
N ARG A 6 -3.51 1.41 5.43
CA ARG A 6 -3.54 0.52 4.27
C ARG A 6 -3.06 -0.88 4.63
N VAL A 7 -3.71 -1.87 4.03
CA VAL A 7 -3.31 -3.26 4.06
C VAL A 7 -3.22 -3.80 2.64
N PHE A 8 -2.31 -4.73 2.42
CA PHE A 8 -2.19 -5.56 1.23
C PHE A 8 -2.30 -7.02 1.63
N PHE A 9 -2.94 -7.85 0.81
CA PHE A 9 -2.99 -9.28 1.06
C PHE A 9 -3.17 -10.10 -0.21
N ARG A 10 -2.74 -11.36 -0.15
CA ARG A 10 -3.08 -12.38 -1.14
C ARG A 10 -4.52 -12.86 -0.88
N PRO A 11 -5.47 -12.65 -1.80
CA PRO A 11 -6.84 -13.09 -1.56
C PRO A 11 -7.00 -14.61 -1.77
N LEU A 12 -7.84 -15.25 -0.95
CA LEU A 12 -8.26 -16.65 -1.05
C LEU A 12 -9.19 -16.87 -2.26
N ASP A 13 -10.04 -15.88 -2.54
CA ASP A 13 -11.00 -15.90 -3.63
C ASP A 13 -11.02 -14.59 -4.42
N ALA A 14 -11.61 -14.65 -5.61
CA ALA A 14 -11.82 -13.48 -6.44
C ALA A 14 -13.12 -12.77 -6.05
N GLY A 15 -13.06 -11.44 -5.98
CA GLY A 15 -14.25 -10.59 -6.07
C GLY A 15 -15.01 -10.30 -4.77
N SER A 16 -14.58 -10.82 -3.62
CA SER A 16 -15.12 -10.44 -2.32
C SER A 16 -14.78 -8.97 -1.99
N LEU A 17 -15.79 -8.20 -1.56
CA LEU A 17 -15.62 -6.83 -1.09
C LEU A 17 -15.49 -6.81 0.43
N VAL A 18 -14.58 -5.99 0.96
CA VAL A 18 -14.37 -5.88 2.42
C VAL A 18 -15.40 -4.98 3.12
N HIS A 19 -16.17 -4.21 2.35
CA HIS A 19 -17.17 -3.30 2.91
C HIS A 19 -18.38 -3.16 1.96
N PRO A 20 -19.62 -3.21 2.48
CA PRO A 20 -20.82 -3.17 1.64
C PRO A 20 -20.98 -1.87 0.85
N ALA A 21 -20.49 -0.73 1.36
CA ALA A 21 -20.54 0.55 0.66
C ALA A 21 -19.76 0.57 -0.67
N LEU A 22 -18.88 -0.41 -0.93
CA LEU A 22 -18.17 -0.54 -2.20
C LEU A 22 -19.04 -1.15 -3.32
N HIS A 23 -20.20 -1.73 -2.99
CA HIS A 23 -21.13 -2.24 -3.99
C HIS A 23 -21.68 -1.07 -4.84
N GLY A 24 -21.68 -1.24 -6.16
CA GLY A 24 -22.17 -0.23 -7.11
C GLY A 24 -21.17 0.88 -7.46
N GLY A 25 -19.96 0.87 -6.87
CA GLY A 25 -18.88 1.76 -7.29
C GLY A 25 -18.45 1.49 -8.74
N GLN A 26 -18.19 2.55 -9.51
CA GLN A 26 -17.62 2.42 -10.85
C GLN A 26 -16.12 2.13 -10.73
N PRO A 27 -15.64 0.99 -11.26
CA PRO A 27 -14.24 0.63 -11.12
C PRO A 27 -13.35 1.52 -11.98
N GLU A 28 -12.34 2.13 -11.38
CA GLU A 28 -11.23 2.75 -12.11
C GLU A 28 -10.19 1.68 -12.45
N GLN A 29 -9.77 1.63 -13.71
CA GLN A 29 -8.71 0.73 -14.15
C GLN A 29 -7.48 1.52 -14.60
N ARG A 30 -6.30 1.10 -14.13
CA ARG A 30 -5.03 1.66 -14.58
C ARG A 30 -3.88 0.69 -14.32
N THR A 31 -2.75 0.92 -14.97
CA THR A 31 -1.48 0.26 -14.65
C THR A 31 -0.51 1.31 -14.14
N ASP A 32 0.11 1.04 -13.00
CA ASP A 32 1.14 1.89 -12.41
C ASP A 32 2.47 1.10 -12.39
N VAL A 33 3.58 1.73 -12.78
CA VAL A 33 4.93 1.14 -12.66
C VAL A 33 5.64 1.77 -11.47
N TYR A 34 6.06 0.94 -10.53
CA TYR A 34 6.74 1.37 -9.32
C TYR A 34 8.25 1.12 -9.41
N LEU A 35 9.02 2.05 -8.85
CA LEU A 35 10.45 1.90 -8.65
C LEU A 35 10.69 1.62 -7.16
N PRO A 36 11.09 0.39 -6.78
CA PRO A 36 11.43 0.09 -5.39
C PRO A 36 12.58 0.99 -4.90
N HIS A 37 12.41 1.59 -3.72
CA HIS A 37 13.42 2.45 -3.10
C HIS A 37 13.69 2.07 -1.65
N ASN A 38 12.81 2.47 -0.72
CA ASN A 38 12.79 2.03 0.67
C ASN A 38 11.36 2.20 1.24
N HIS A 39 11.15 1.90 2.52
CA HIS A 39 9.82 1.91 3.12
C HIS A 39 9.26 3.32 3.36
N GLU A 40 10.07 4.36 3.26
CA GLU A 40 9.69 5.77 3.45
C GLU A 40 9.54 6.54 2.13
N ILE A 41 10.05 5.99 1.04
CA ILE A 41 10.09 6.62 -0.28
C ILE A 41 9.37 5.73 -1.29
N GLY A 42 8.24 6.22 -1.78
CA GLY A 42 7.51 5.64 -2.89
C GLY A 42 7.78 6.37 -4.19
N LEU A 43 8.19 5.63 -5.21
CA LEU A 43 8.37 6.13 -6.55
C LEU A 43 7.44 5.40 -7.51
N LYS A 44 6.76 6.16 -8.36
CA LYS A 44 5.85 5.64 -9.37
C LYS A 44 5.93 6.46 -10.64
N LEU A 45 6.13 5.77 -11.75
CA LEU A 45 6.05 6.34 -13.09
C LEU A 45 4.57 6.47 -13.49
N ARG A 46 4.22 7.57 -14.14
CA ARG A 46 2.87 7.86 -14.66
C ARG A 46 2.93 8.01 -16.18
N GLY A 47 1.85 7.59 -16.85
CA GLY A 47 1.74 7.71 -18.30
C GLY A 47 2.77 6.85 -19.04
N ASP A 48 3.39 7.43 -20.06
CA ASP A 48 4.50 6.90 -20.86
C ASP A 48 5.88 7.03 -20.16
N ALA A 49 5.87 7.10 -18.82
CA ALA A 49 7.04 7.28 -17.97
C ALA A 49 7.73 8.66 -18.06
N ALA A 50 7.06 9.66 -18.63
CA ALA A 50 7.53 11.05 -18.55
C ALA A 50 7.47 11.57 -17.10
N ASP A 51 6.33 11.37 -16.41
CA ASP A 51 6.12 11.93 -15.08
C ASP A 51 6.43 10.94 -13.95
N VAL A 52 6.97 11.47 -12.85
CA VAL A 52 7.29 10.71 -11.63
C VAL A 52 6.49 11.25 -10.45
N GLU A 53 5.74 10.37 -9.79
CA GLU A 53 5.10 10.65 -8.50
C GLU A 53 6.03 10.17 -7.37
N LEU A 54 6.49 11.10 -6.54
CA LEU A 54 7.24 10.85 -5.32
C LEU A 54 6.29 10.90 -4.12
N LYS A 55 6.31 9.87 -3.28
CA LYS A 55 5.69 9.85 -1.97
C LYS A 55 6.77 9.74 -0.89
N VAL A 56 6.80 10.70 0.03
CA VAL A 56 7.70 10.68 1.19
C VAL A 56 6.88 10.52 2.47
N LEU A 57 7.20 9.51 3.27
CA LEU A 57 6.60 9.28 4.57
C LEU A 57 6.99 10.45 5.50
N LYS A 58 5.99 11.04 6.16
CA LYS A 58 6.21 12.12 7.12
C LYS A 58 6.00 11.68 8.53
N GLU A 59 4.98 10.87 8.76
CA GLU A 59 4.63 10.36 10.08
C GLU A 59 4.08 8.94 9.91
N ARG A 60 4.44 8.05 10.84
CA ARG A 60 3.82 6.74 11.02
C ARG A 60 3.57 6.57 12.52
N ASP A 61 2.42 6.00 12.88
CA ASP A 61 2.15 5.65 14.27
C ASP A 61 2.22 4.14 14.52
N SER A 62 2.07 3.75 15.79
CA SER A 62 2.10 2.35 16.23
C SER A 62 0.94 1.51 15.69
N ASN A 63 -0.11 2.14 15.16
CA ASN A 63 -1.30 1.49 14.62
C ASN A 63 -1.25 1.38 13.08
N GLY A 64 -0.07 1.56 12.49
CA GLY A 64 0.16 1.39 11.05
C GLY A 64 -0.45 2.49 10.19
N TRP A 65 -0.89 3.59 10.78
CA TRP A 65 -1.34 4.74 10.02
C TRP A 65 -0.16 5.55 9.54
N GLU A 66 -0.27 6.07 8.33
CA GLU A 66 0.79 6.79 7.66
C GLU A 66 0.30 8.12 7.13
N LYS A 67 1.19 9.10 7.14
CA LYS A 67 0.99 10.40 6.52
C LYS A 67 2.04 10.62 5.46
N TRP A 68 1.58 10.81 4.23
CA TRP A 68 2.43 10.89 3.05
C TRP A 68 2.43 12.30 2.47
N LYS A 69 3.61 12.86 2.21
CA LYS A 69 3.77 14.02 1.31
C LYS A 69 3.90 13.51 -0.11
N LYS A 70 3.04 13.97 -1.01
CA LYS A 70 3.03 13.60 -2.42
C LYS A 70 3.55 14.78 -3.25
N SER A 71 4.49 14.52 -4.15
CA SER A 71 5.06 15.47 -5.10
C SER A 71 5.05 14.85 -6.50
N ARG A 72 5.02 15.69 -7.53
CA ARG A 72 5.10 15.27 -8.94
C ARG A 72 6.24 16.01 -9.61
N PHE A 73 6.93 15.30 -10.48
CA PHE A 73 8.07 15.77 -11.25
C PHE A 73 7.89 15.35 -12.71
N SER A 74 8.40 16.16 -13.63
CA SER A 74 8.37 15.91 -15.08
C SER A 74 9.40 14.89 -15.54
N GLY A 75 10.19 14.32 -14.60
CA GLY A 75 11.24 13.36 -14.89
C GLY A 75 11.97 12.89 -13.64
N MET A 76 12.82 11.87 -13.82
CA MET A 76 13.59 11.27 -12.72
C MET A 76 14.67 12.19 -12.17
N GLU A 77 15.29 13.04 -12.99
CA GLU A 77 16.38 13.94 -12.56
C GLU A 77 15.91 14.91 -11.45
N GLU A 78 14.80 15.63 -11.69
CA GLU A 78 14.21 16.53 -10.69
C GLU A 78 13.74 15.77 -9.44
N CYS A 79 13.19 14.57 -9.64
CA CYS A 79 12.75 13.71 -8.55
C CYS A 79 13.93 13.25 -7.68
N GLU A 80 15.06 12.90 -8.29
CA GLU A 80 16.28 12.50 -7.60
C GLU A 80 16.88 13.68 -6.82
N ALA A 81 16.91 14.88 -7.41
CA ALA A 81 17.34 16.08 -6.69
C ALA A 81 16.47 16.32 -5.43
N ALA A 82 15.16 16.11 -5.53
CA ALA A 82 14.25 16.20 -4.38
C ALA A 82 14.51 15.12 -3.32
N ILE A 83 14.91 13.90 -3.71
CA ILE A 83 15.33 12.84 -2.79
C ILE A 83 16.67 13.19 -2.12
N GLN A 84 17.62 13.75 -2.85
CA GLN A 84 18.92 14.16 -2.29
C GLN A 84 18.78 15.26 -1.24
N ALA A 85 17.75 16.10 -1.34
CA ALA A 85 17.41 17.10 -0.34
C ALA A 85 16.81 16.52 0.97
N LEU A 86 16.50 15.22 1.01
CA LEU A 86 16.05 14.54 2.24
C LEU A 86 17.24 14.17 3.14
N GLY A 87 16.96 13.89 4.41
CA GLY A 87 17.95 13.38 5.36
C GLY A 87 18.57 12.06 4.88
N GLU A 88 19.82 11.82 5.24
CA GLU A 88 20.61 10.68 4.75
C GLU A 88 19.96 9.33 5.04
N GLU A 89 19.46 9.12 6.26
CA GLU A 89 18.78 7.88 6.64
C GLU A 89 17.52 7.65 5.80
N GLN A 90 16.71 8.70 5.61
CA GLN A 90 15.47 8.64 4.86
C GLN A 90 15.70 8.31 3.37
N ARG A 91 16.80 8.78 2.77
CA ARG A 91 17.13 8.50 1.36
C ARG A 91 17.92 7.21 1.14
N ARG A 92 18.20 6.42 2.18
CA ARG A 92 18.96 5.16 2.02
C ARG A 92 18.18 4.16 1.17
N LYS A 93 18.69 3.87 -0.03
CA LYS A 93 18.09 2.90 -0.95
C LYS A 93 18.38 1.48 -0.49
N LEU A 94 17.41 0.59 -0.68
CA LEU A 94 17.59 -0.85 -0.48
C LEU A 94 18.22 -1.49 -1.72
N ASP A 95 19.08 -2.48 -1.49
CA ASP A 95 19.54 -3.37 -2.56
C ASP A 95 18.43 -4.40 -2.84
N LEU A 96 17.85 -4.34 -4.04
CA LEU A 96 16.66 -5.10 -4.40
C LEU A 96 16.84 -5.75 -5.77
N PRO A 97 16.33 -6.97 -5.96
CA PRO A 97 16.59 -7.78 -7.15
C PRO A 97 15.77 -7.34 -8.37
N ALA A 98 14.65 -6.64 -8.17
CA ALA A 98 13.80 -6.14 -9.24
C ALA A 98 13.95 -4.62 -9.36
N PRO A 99 14.33 -4.08 -10.54
CA PRO A 99 14.48 -2.64 -10.73
C PRO A 99 13.12 -1.92 -10.80
N THR A 100 12.05 -2.63 -11.23
CA THR A 100 10.69 -2.08 -11.34
C THR A 100 9.63 -3.13 -10.99
N VAL A 101 8.44 -2.67 -10.62
CA VAL A 101 7.26 -3.50 -10.34
C VAL A 101 6.06 -2.93 -11.08
N SER A 102 5.52 -3.66 -12.06
CA SER A 102 4.30 -3.26 -12.77
C SER A 102 3.07 -3.78 -12.03
N VAL A 103 2.10 -2.89 -11.79
CA VAL A 103 0.88 -3.20 -11.03
C VAL A 103 -0.34 -2.74 -11.81
N GLY A 104 -1.05 -3.68 -12.41
CA GLY A 104 -2.41 -3.49 -12.91
C GLY A 104 -3.37 -3.31 -11.74
N LYS A 105 -4.31 -2.37 -11.83
CA LYS A 105 -5.20 -1.99 -10.75
C LYS A 105 -6.62 -1.88 -11.22
N ARG A 106 -7.54 -2.42 -10.42
CA ARG A 106 -8.97 -2.18 -10.52
C ARG A 106 -9.47 -1.69 -9.16
N ARG A 107 -9.74 -0.39 -9.06
CA ARG A 107 -10.04 0.31 -7.82
C ARG A 107 -11.53 0.62 -7.69
N LEU A 108 -12.07 0.36 -6.51
CA LEU A 108 -13.38 0.79 -6.05
C LEU A 108 -13.20 1.70 -4.83
N GLN A 109 -14.06 2.71 -4.69
CA GLN A 109 -14.00 3.65 -3.58
C GLN A 109 -15.41 4.09 -3.17
N ALA A 110 -15.60 4.33 -1.87
CA ALA A 110 -16.83 4.84 -1.30
C ALA A 110 -16.55 5.68 -0.05
N PHE A 111 -17.42 6.65 0.23
CA PHE A 111 -17.37 7.39 1.50
C PHE A 111 -18.30 6.73 2.53
N VAL A 112 -17.77 6.51 3.73
CA VAL A 112 -18.49 5.96 4.88
C VAL A 112 -18.20 6.88 6.07
N HIS A 113 -19.21 7.59 6.56
CA HIS A 113 -19.07 8.52 7.70
C HIS A 113 -17.86 9.48 7.60
N GLU A 114 -17.70 10.13 6.45
CA GLU A 114 -16.56 11.03 6.09
C GLU A 114 -15.18 10.37 5.95
N ALA A 115 -15.07 9.05 6.13
CA ALA A 115 -13.88 8.30 5.77
C ALA A 115 -14.01 7.76 4.33
N LEU A 116 -12.93 7.86 3.56
CA LEU A 116 -12.82 7.21 2.26
C LEU A 116 -12.35 5.77 2.47
N VAL A 117 -13.15 4.81 2.01
CA VAL A 117 -12.78 3.40 1.93
C VAL A 117 -12.48 3.06 0.48
N GLU A 118 -11.29 2.53 0.23
CA GLU A 118 -10.81 2.12 -1.08
C GLU A 118 -10.49 0.62 -1.04
N GLN A 119 -10.98 -0.16 -1.99
CA GLN A 119 -10.47 -1.51 -2.27
C GLN A 119 -9.92 -1.53 -3.69
N THR A 120 -8.73 -2.08 -3.86
CA THR A 120 -8.12 -2.24 -5.18
C THR A 120 -7.70 -3.69 -5.37
N GLU A 121 -8.23 -4.33 -6.43
CA GLU A 121 -7.64 -5.57 -6.95
C GLU A 121 -6.37 -5.20 -7.72
N LEU A 122 -5.30 -5.92 -7.45
CA LEU A 122 -3.97 -5.69 -7.99
C LEU A 122 -3.53 -6.91 -8.79
N GLN A 123 -2.98 -6.69 -9.97
CA GLN A 123 -2.30 -7.70 -10.76
C GLN A 123 -0.84 -7.29 -10.89
N LEU A 124 0.05 -7.99 -10.18
CA LEU A 124 1.47 -7.72 -10.21
C LEU A 124 2.10 -8.48 -11.37
N SER A 125 2.96 -7.81 -12.12
CA SER A 125 3.76 -8.42 -13.18
C SER A 125 5.24 -8.22 -12.88
N LEU A 126 5.94 -9.32 -12.61
CA LEU A 126 7.32 -9.36 -12.14
C LEU A 126 8.06 -10.54 -12.78
N GLY A 127 9.10 -10.28 -13.57
CA GLY A 127 9.90 -11.35 -14.18
C GLY A 127 9.09 -12.36 -15.00
N GLY A 128 8.02 -11.91 -15.67
CA GLY A 128 7.09 -12.76 -16.42
C GLY A 128 6.07 -13.52 -15.56
N GLN A 129 6.16 -13.45 -14.24
CA GLN A 129 5.16 -14.01 -13.31
C GLN A 129 4.05 -12.99 -13.04
N SER A 130 2.84 -13.51 -12.87
CA SER A 130 1.65 -12.72 -12.60
C SER A 130 1.03 -13.13 -11.26
N GLN A 131 0.86 -12.18 -10.34
CA GLN A 131 0.30 -12.45 -9.01
C GLN A 131 -0.87 -11.51 -8.68
N ALA A 132 -1.99 -12.08 -8.26
CA ALA A 132 -3.13 -11.32 -7.77
C ALA A 132 -2.92 -10.86 -6.33
N TRP A 133 -3.12 -9.58 -6.04
CA TRP A 133 -3.12 -9.06 -4.68
C TRP A 133 -4.35 -8.19 -4.49
N ARG A 134 -4.70 -7.91 -3.25
CA ARG A 134 -5.73 -6.93 -2.91
C ARG A 134 -5.15 -5.92 -1.94
N THR A 135 -5.54 -4.67 -2.08
CA THR A 135 -5.27 -3.66 -1.06
C THR A 135 -6.55 -2.98 -0.65
N VAL A 136 -6.64 -2.67 0.65
CA VAL A 136 -7.68 -1.82 1.19
C VAL A 136 -7.03 -0.64 1.87
N ALA A 137 -7.57 0.55 1.64
CA ALA A 137 -7.19 1.74 2.38
C ALA A 137 -8.40 2.43 2.99
N VAL A 138 -8.16 3.02 4.17
CA VAL A 138 -9.09 3.91 4.85
C VAL A 138 -8.38 5.24 5.09
N GLU A 139 -8.94 6.32 4.55
CA GLU A 139 -8.40 7.67 4.68
C GLU A 139 -9.45 8.57 5.35
N GLY A 140 -9.04 9.36 6.35
CA GLY A 140 -9.94 10.29 7.03
C GLY A 140 -9.46 10.69 8.42
N LYS A 141 -10.36 11.24 9.24
CA LYS A 141 -10.08 11.52 10.65
C LYS A 141 -10.10 10.20 11.44
N ARG A 142 -9.13 10.00 12.34
CA ARG A 142 -8.93 8.73 13.06
C ARG A 142 -10.18 8.22 13.78
N LYS A 143 -10.92 9.11 14.45
CA LYS A 143 -12.14 8.75 15.19
C LYS A 143 -13.23 8.17 14.28
N GLN A 144 -13.36 8.68 13.06
CA GLN A 144 -14.34 8.18 12.08
C GLN A 144 -13.88 6.85 11.49
N CYS A 145 -12.58 6.74 11.21
CA CYS A 145 -12.02 5.54 10.61
C CYS A 145 -11.99 4.35 11.56
N ALA A 146 -11.87 4.55 12.88
CA ALA A 146 -11.73 3.47 13.85
C ALA A 146 -12.85 2.42 13.78
N LEU A 147 -14.12 2.87 13.63
CA LEU A 147 -15.28 1.97 13.52
C LEU A 147 -15.27 1.16 12.22
N ILE A 148 -14.81 1.76 11.13
CA ILE A 148 -14.70 1.11 9.83
C ILE A 148 -13.53 0.13 9.82
N LEU A 149 -12.43 0.51 10.46
CA LEU A 149 -11.18 -0.21 10.44
C LEU A 149 -11.30 -1.58 11.09
N GLN A 150 -12.06 -1.70 12.19
CA GLN A 150 -12.30 -2.98 12.85
C GLN A 150 -12.98 -3.98 11.90
N HIS A 151 -14.06 -3.57 11.22
CA HIS A 151 -14.76 -4.41 10.25
C HIS A 151 -13.89 -4.73 9.04
N VAL A 152 -13.23 -3.72 8.46
CA VAL A 152 -12.35 -3.89 7.30
C VAL A 152 -11.22 -4.86 7.61
N MET A 153 -10.56 -4.73 8.77
CA MET A 153 -9.44 -5.60 9.13
C MET A 153 -9.89 -7.05 9.35
N SER A 154 -11.08 -7.27 9.95
CA SER A 154 -11.64 -8.63 10.07
C SER A 154 -11.86 -9.25 8.70
N ALA A 155 -12.55 -8.52 7.80
CA ALA A 155 -12.82 -8.98 6.45
C ALA A 155 -11.52 -9.25 5.65
N CYS A 156 -10.50 -8.39 5.79
CA CYS A 156 -9.20 -8.63 5.17
C CYS A 156 -8.54 -9.92 5.68
N ARG A 157 -8.59 -10.19 6.98
CA ARG A 157 -8.01 -11.43 7.57
C ARG A 157 -8.75 -12.68 7.09
N GLU A 158 -10.07 -12.64 7.05
CA GLU A 158 -10.91 -13.74 6.57
C GLU A 158 -10.69 -14.03 5.08
N GLN A 159 -10.37 -13.01 4.28
CA GLN A 159 -10.12 -13.15 2.85
C GLN A 159 -8.65 -13.42 2.49
N ALA A 160 -7.72 -13.29 3.43
CA ALA A 160 -6.29 -13.42 3.17
C ALA A 160 -5.83 -14.88 3.24
N VAL A 161 -4.90 -15.26 2.36
CA VAL A 161 -4.04 -16.43 2.58
C VAL A 161 -3.29 -16.22 3.90
N GLU A 162 -3.23 -17.25 4.74
CA GLU A 162 -2.59 -17.18 6.05
C GLU A 162 -1.13 -16.73 5.93
N GLY A 163 -0.74 -15.74 6.74
CA GLY A 163 0.61 -15.16 6.73
C GLY A 163 0.91 -14.15 5.60
N GLU A 164 -0.02 -13.94 4.68
CA GLU A 164 0.14 -13.07 3.50
C GLU A 164 -0.66 -11.76 3.66
N LEU A 165 -0.53 -11.11 4.81
CA LEU A 165 -1.12 -9.80 5.10
C LEU A 165 -0.04 -8.80 5.49
N LEU A 166 -0.03 -7.65 4.83
CA LEU A 166 1.01 -6.63 4.93
C LEU A 166 0.38 -5.27 5.23
N CYS A 167 0.62 -4.72 6.42
CA CYS A 167 0.16 -3.39 6.81
C CYS A 167 1.20 -2.32 6.42
N GLY A 168 0.75 -1.25 5.76
CA GLY A 168 1.57 -0.12 5.36
C GLY A 168 1.28 0.33 3.93
N GLY A 169 1.99 1.36 3.48
CA GLY A 169 1.81 1.94 2.17
C GLY A 169 2.40 1.11 1.01
N TYR A 170 2.09 1.56 -0.20
CA TYR A 170 2.65 0.99 -1.44
C TYR A 170 4.18 0.80 -1.45
N PRO A 171 5.02 1.68 -0.85
CA PRO A 171 6.47 1.47 -0.87
C PRO A 171 6.88 0.15 -0.21
N MET A 172 6.30 -0.17 0.95
CA MET A 172 6.55 -1.43 1.66
C MET A 172 6.09 -2.63 0.81
N PHE A 173 4.88 -2.56 0.26
CA PHE A 173 4.33 -3.60 -0.61
C PHE A 173 5.20 -3.87 -1.85
N VAL A 174 5.64 -2.81 -2.53
CA VAL A 174 6.49 -2.91 -3.73
C VAL A 174 7.84 -3.54 -3.40
N ILE A 175 8.42 -3.25 -2.24
CA ILE A 175 9.66 -3.89 -1.77
C ILE A 175 9.44 -5.37 -1.49
N HIS A 176 8.35 -5.71 -0.81
CA HIS A 176 7.98 -7.09 -0.55
C HIS A 176 7.84 -7.87 -1.87
N ALA A 177 7.08 -7.33 -2.81
CA ALA A 177 6.88 -7.92 -4.13
C ALA A 177 8.20 -8.09 -4.90
N ALA A 178 9.06 -7.07 -4.89
CA ALA A 178 10.38 -7.13 -5.52
C ALA A 178 11.24 -8.25 -4.93
N ARG A 179 11.20 -8.50 -3.61
CA ARG A 179 12.00 -9.57 -2.98
C ARG A 179 11.53 -10.98 -3.35
N GLN A 180 10.24 -11.16 -3.63
CA GLN A 180 9.71 -12.48 -3.99
C GLN A 180 10.26 -13.01 -5.34
N THR A 181 10.77 -12.14 -6.23
CA THR A 181 11.27 -12.55 -7.55
C THR A 181 12.60 -13.34 -7.48
N SER A 182 13.29 -13.34 -6.34
CA SER A 182 14.60 -13.97 -6.17
C SER A 182 14.58 -15.46 -5.78
N GLY A 183 13.41 -16.09 -5.65
CA GLY A 183 13.35 -17.54 -5.42
C GLY A 183 13.89 -18.03 -4.08
N ALA A 184 14.02 -17.17 -3.07
CA ALA A 184 14.19 -17.60 -1.69
C ALA A 184 12.80 -17.65 -1.04
N GLY A 185 12.37 -18.84 -0.61
CA GLY A 185 11.30 -19.02 0.38
C GLY A 185 11.69 -18.44 1.75
N GLY A 186 12.14 -17.19 1.77
CA GLY A 186 12.43 -16.44 2.98
C GLY A 186 11.11 -16.09 3.62
N LYS A 187 10.93 -16.56 4.86
CA LYS A 187 9.80 -16.21 5.72
C LYS A 187 9.44 -14.73 5.56
N SER A 188 8.14 -14.49 5.40
CA SER A 188 7.53 -13.16 5.43
C SER A 188 8.13 -12.37 6.61
N PRO A 189 8.49 -11.08 6.47
CA PRO A 189 9.01 -10.26 7.56
C PRO A 189 7.91 -9.89 8.58
N ALA A 190 6.91 -10.75 8.77
CA ALA A 190 5.83 -10.63 9.74
C ALA A 190 6.34 -10.58 11.20
N ASP A 191 7.62 -10.86 11.44
CA ASP A 191 8.21 -10.90 12.78
C ASP A 191 8.81 -9.56 13.26
N GLU A 192 8.88 -8.50 12.43
CA GLU A 192 9.52 -7.23 12.85
C GLU A 192 8.65 -5.97 12.80
N ASN A 193 7.37 -6.05 12.41
CA ASN A 193 6.47 -4.91 12.56
C ASN A 193 5.19 -5.33 13.26
N GLY A 194 5.08 -4.85 14.51
CA GLY A 194 4.05 -5.14 15.49
C GLY A 194 2.67 -5.42 14.89
N ALA A 195 2.11 -6.55 15.32
CA ALA A 195 0.69 -6.81 15.22
C ALA A 195 -0.08 -5.52 15.54
N CYS A 196 -0.83 -5.00 14.57
CA CYS A 196 -1.87 -4.01 14.82
C CYS A 196 -2.94 -4.68 15.69
N ALA A 197 -2.69 -4.70 17.00
CA ALA A 197 -3.70 -4.92 18.01
C ALA A 197 -4.52 -3.62 18.06
N VAL A 198 -5.70 -3.64 17.44
CA VAL A 198 -6.73 -2.66 17.74
C VAL A 198 -7.18 -2.99 19.15
N SER A 199 -6.68 -2.26 20.15
CA SER A 199 -7.18 -2.35 21.51
C SER A 199 -8.66 -1.97 21.50
N THR A 200 -9.52 -2.91 21.88
CA THR A 200 -10.92 -2.64 22.16
C THR A 200 -11.01 -1.62 23.30
N PRO A 201 -11.91 -0.62 23.24
CA PRO A 201 -12.22 0.15 24.42
C PRO A 201 -12.97 -0.76 25.39
N GLY A 202 -12.34 -1.06 26.53
CA GLY A 202 -12.94 -1.82 27.61
C GLY A 202 -14.05 -1.02 28.29
N ASP A 203 -15.16 -1.71 28.55
CA ASP A 203 -16.19 -1.30 29.51
C ASP A 203 -15.57 -1.02 30.88
N SER A 204 -15.75 0.21 31.38
CA SER A 204 -15.80 0.58 32.80
C SER A 204 -16.46 1.95 32.92
#